data_AF-A0AAQ3PCZ3-F1
#
_entry.id   AF-A0AAQ3PCZ3-F1
#
_cell.length_a   1.000
_cell.length_b   1.000
_cell.length_c   1.000
_cell.angle_alpha   90.00
_cell.angle_beta   90.00
_cell.angle_gamma   90.00
#
_symmetry.space_group_name_H-M   'P 1'
#
loop_
_entity.id
_entity.type
_entity.pdbx_description
1 polymer ?
#
loop_
_entity_poly.entity_id
_entity_poly.type
_entity_poly.pdbx_seq_one_letter_code
_entity_poly.pdbx_strand_id
1 'polypeptide(L)'
;MWSICLAQSSPKDFLDEHNKARKEVGKKNCDFEHSMGPYGENLAQGYGDLSGVDSVKLWVAEKAYYDEKNNECVKEECLHYTQVVWNTTESVGCARAKCDNDWMYVICNYYPPGNYVEMRPY
;
A
#
# COMPACT_ATOMS: atom_id res chain seq x y z
N MET A 1 34.17 17.27 -20.92
CA MET A 1 33.50 16.93 -19.65
C MET A 1 32.14 16.34 -20.02
N TRP A 2 32.02 15.02 -20.08
CA TRP A 2 30.75 14.37 -20.41
C TRP A 2 30.01 14.11 -19.10
N SER A 3 28.87 14.77 -18.89
CA SER A 3 27.97 14.43 -17.80
C SER A 3 27.37 13.06 -18.08
N ILE A 4 27.66 12.11 -17.20
CA ILE A 4 26.95 10.83 -17.16
C ILE A 4 25.52 11.17 -16.73
N CYS A 5 24.55 11.02 -17.62
CA CYS A 5 23.14 10.95 -17.23
C CYS A 5 22.94 9.64 -16.47
N LEU A 6 22.88 9.70 -15.14
CA LEU A 6 22.42 8.58 -14.34
C LEU A 6 20.90 8.51 -14.54
N ALA A 7 20.39 7.36 -14.98
CA ALA A 7 18.96 7.12 -14.98
C ALA A 7 18.47 7.14 -13.52
N GLN A 8 17.70 8.17 -13.16
CA GLN A 8 16.99 8.25 -11.89
C GLN A 8 15.66 7.49 -12.08
N SER A 9 15.69 6.19 -11.78
CA SER A 9 14.48 5.36 -11.69
C SER A 9 14.16 5.11 -10.22
N SER A 10 14.28 6.13 -9.37
CA SER A 10 13.84 5.99 -7.99
C SER A 10 12.30 6.01 -8.00
N PRO A 11 11.61 5.20 -7.16
CA PRO A 11 10.16 5.29 -7.02
C PRO A 11 9.65 6.70 -6.71
N LYS A 12 10.53 7.56 -6.16
CA LYS A 12 10.24 8.95 -5.86
C LYS A 12 10.09 9.82 -7.11
N ASP A 13 10.83 9.56 -8.18
CA ASP A 13 10.81 10.39 -9.40
C ASP A 13 9.44 10.33 -10.10
N PHE A 14 8.87 9.12 -10.19
CA PHE A 14 7.51 8.94 -10.71
C PHE A 14 6.47 9.60 -9.80
N LEU A 15 6.62 9.44 -8.49
CA LEU A 15 5.65 9.95 -7.53
C LEU A 15 5.60 11.49 -7.52
N ASP A 16 6.76 12.15 -7.61
CA ASP A 16 6.85 13.60 -7.56
C ASP A 16 6.14 14.25 -8.78
N GLU A 17 6.35 13.74 -9.99
CA GLU A 17 5.65 14.24 -11.19
C GLU A 17 4.14 13.97 -11.15
N HIS A 18 3.72 12.80 -10.65
CA HIS A 18 2.28 12.52 -10.46
C HIS A 18 1.64 13.48 -9.46
N ASN A 19 2.33 13.76 -8.34
CA ASN A 19 1.81 14.66 -7.30
C ASN A 19 1.73 16.09 -7.79
N LYS A 20 2.68 16.54 -8.61
CA LYS A 20 2.63 17.83 -9.29
C LYS A 20 1.39 17.94 -10.18
N ALA A 21 1.16 16.97 -11.07
CA ALA A 21 0.01 16.96 -11.96
C ALA A 21 -1.34 16.91 -11.20
N ARG A 22 -1.43 16.11 -10.12
CA ARG A 22 -2.64 16.03 -9.27
C ARG A 22 -2.94 17.36 -8.56
N LYS A 23 -1.90 18.07 -8.14
CA LYS A 23 -2.04 19.38 -7.51
C LYS A 23 -2.62 20.42 -8.48
N GLU A 24 -2.22 20.38 -9.76
CA GLU A 24 -2.72 21.31 -10.79
C GLU A 24 -4.24 21.19 -11.01
N VAL A 25 -4.81 20.00 -10.80
CA VAL A 25 -6.26 19.75 -10.91
C VAL A 25 -7.00 19.78 -9.57
N GLY A 26 -6.34 20.21 -8.49
CA GLY A 26 -6.95 20.34 -7.16
C GLY A 26 -7.28 19.02 -6.47
N LYS A 27 -6.68 17.90 -6.89
CA LYS A 27 -6.85 16.63 -6.18
C LYS A 27 -6.04 16.68 -4.89
N LYS A 28 -6.72 16.48 -3.75
CA LYS A 28 -6.07 16.37 -2.44
C LYS A 28 -5.26 15.08 -2.37
N ASN A 29 -4.12 15.16 -1.70
CA ASN A 29 -3.27 14.02 -1.44
C ASN A 29 -3.64 13.39 -0.09
N CYS A 30 -3.58 12.07 -0.02
CA CYS A 30 -3.72 11.29 1.22
C CYS A 30 -5.10 11.25 1.88
N ASP A 31 -6.19 11.24 1.11
CA ASP A 31 -7.47 10.77 1.65
C ASP A 31 -7.29 9.30 2.09
N PHE A 32 -7.59 8.97 3.35
CA PHE A 32 -7.41 7.61 3.88
C PHE A 32 -8.60 6.73 3.51
N GLU A 33 -8.79 6.56 2.21
CA GLU A 33 -9.91 5.86 1.59
C GLU A 33 -9.40 4.97 0.46
N HIS A 34 -10.02 3.81 0.31
CA HIS A 34 -9.66 2.91 -0.78
C HIS A 34 -9.98 3.49 -2.15
N SER A 35 -9.14 3.23 -3.14
CA SER A 35 -9.31 3.79 -4.49
C SER A 35 -10.52 3.24 -5.26
N MET A 36 -11.12 2.14 -4.78
CA MET A 36 -12.16 1.37 -5.47
C MET A 36 -11.73 0.89 -6.88
N GLY A 37 -10.41 0.75 -7.09
CA GLY A 37 -9.83 0.28 -8.34
C GLY A 37 -9.90 -1.24 -8.51
N PRO A 38 -9.40 -1.77 -9.64
CA PRO A 38 -9.44 -3.20 -9.95
C PRO A 38 -8.35 -4.03 -9.23
N TYR A 39 -7.52 -3.40 -8.41
CA TYR A 39 -6.39 -4.01 -7.72
C TYR A 39 -6.74 -4.27 -6.26
N GLY A 40 -6.09 -5.26 -5.64
CA GLY A 40 -6.09 -5.38 -4.18
C GLY A 40 -5.31 -4.20 -3.60
N GLU A 41 -5.64 -3.73 -2.41
CA GLU A 41 -5.06 -2.48 -1.89
C GLU A 41 -4.89 -2.56 -0.37
N ASN A 42 -3.68 -2.26 0.11
CA ASN A 42 -3.43 -2.01 1.53
C ASN A 42 -3.01 -0.56 1.73
N LEU A 43 -3.55 0.07 2.77
CA LEU A 43 -3.26 1.44 3.15
C LEU A 43 -2.61 1.48 4.54
N ALA A 44 -1.72 2.44 4.76
CA ALA A 44 -1.19 2.76 6.08
C ALA A 44 -0.92 4.27 6.16
N GLN A 45 -1.21 4.86 7.33
CA GLN A 45 -0.93 6.26 7.58
C GLN A 45 -0.39 6.42 9.00
N GLY A 46 0.52 7.37 9.21
CA GLY A 46 1.04 7.63 10.55
C GLY A 46 1.96 8.84 10.61
N TYR A 47 2.26 9.26 11.84
CA TYR A 47 3.23 10.31 12.13
C TYR A 47 4.67 9.83 11.93
N GLY A 48 5.61 10.77 11.89
CA GLY A 48 7.04 10.48 11.77
C GLY A 48 7.42 10.04 10.36
N ASP A 49 8.48 9.25 10.24
CA ASP A 49 8.97 8.74 8.94
C ASP A 49 8.51 7.29 8.69
N LEU A 50 7.20 7.02 8.80
CA LEU A 50 6.63 5.69 8.55
C LEU A 50 7.11 5.16 7.19
N SER A 51 7.95 4.13 7.17
CA SER A 51 8.50 3.58 5.94
C SER A 51 7.55 2.56 5.31
N GLY A 52 7.75 2.26 4.02
CA GLY A 52 7.02 1.16 3.39
C GLY A 52 7.27 -0.19 4.07
N VAL A 53 8.48 -0.39 4.63
CA VAL A 53 8.82 -1.59 5.40
C VAL A 53 8.02 -1.66 6.70
N ASP A 54 7.88 -0.54 7.39
CA ASP A 54 7.10 -0.48 8.63
C ASP A 54 5.62 -0.75 8.35
N SER A 55 5.07 -0.19 7.27
CA SER A 55 3.70 -0.47 6.83
C SER A 55 3.46 -1.95 6.56
N VAL A 56 4.37 -2.64 5.85
CA VAL A 56 4.23 -4.08 5.59
C VAL A 56 4.33 -4.88 6.89
N LYS A 57 5.20 -4.50 7.83
CA LYS A 57 5.26 -5.16 9.15
C LYS A 57 3.97 -4.98 9.95
N LEU A 58 3.35 -3.81 9.90
CA LEU A 58 2.06 -3.56 10.55
C LEU A 58 0.98 -4.46 9.96
N TRP A 59 0.86 -4.52 8.63
CA TRP A 59 -0.09 -5.41 7.96
C TRP A 59 0.17 -6.88 8.27
N VAL A 60 1.42 -7.33 8.29
CA VAL A 60 1.77 -8.72 8.63
C VAL A 60 1.47 -9.05 10.10
N ALA A 61 1.60 -8.09 11.01
CA ALA A 61 1.32 -8.30 12.43
C ALA A 61 -0.16 -8.65 12.69
N GLU A 62 -1.07 -8.29 11.78
CA GLU A 62 -2.48 -8.68 11.85
C GLU A 62 -2.69 -10.20 11.72
N LYS A 63 -1.65 -10.98 11.37
CA LYS A 63 -1.66 -12.44 11.51
C LYS A 63 -2.17 -12.88 12.89
N ALA A 64 -1.87 -12.13 13.95
CA ALA A 64 -2.33 -12.43 15.31
C ALA A 64 -3.87 -12.43 15.45
N TYR A 65 -4.60 -11.86 14.48
CA TYR A 65 -6.04 -11.72 14.47
C TYR A 65 -6.75 -12.60 13.43
N TYR A 66 -5.99 -13.31 12.59
CA TYR A 66 -6.53 -14.23 11.59
C TYR A 66 -6.62 -15.65 12.17
N ASP A 67 -7.84 -16.19 12.25
CA ASP A 67 -8.09 -17.59 12.56
C ASP A 67 -7.97 -18.42 11.28
N GLU A 68 -6.77 -18.97 11.09
CA GLU A 68 -6.45 -19.85 9.96
C GLU A 68 -7.40 -21.06 9.88
N LYS A 69 -7.95 -21.56 11.00
CA LYS A 69 -8.83 -22.73 10.97
C LYS A 69 -10.19 -22.36 10.37
N ASN A 70 -10.78 -21.26 10.82
CA ASN A 70 -12.13 -20.85 10.43
C ASN A 70 -12.17 -19.91 9.22
N ASN A 71 -11.01 -19.38 8.77
CA ASN A 71 -10.90 -18.38 7.71
C ASN A 71 -11.59 -17.06 8.07
N GLU A 72 -11.38 -16.59 9.30
CA GLU A 72 -12.09 -15.43 9.84
C GLU A 72 -11.14 -14.49 10.61
N CYS A 73 -11.43 -13.19 10.59
CA CYS A 73 -10.80 -12.24 11.51
C CYS A 73 -11.55 -12.29 12.85
N VAL A 74 -10.87 -12.64 13.94
CA VAL A 74 -11.52 -12.96 15.23
C VAL A 74 -11.52 -11.84 16.26
N LYS A 75 -10.77 -10.74 16.04
CA LYS A 75 -10.64 -9.65 17.04
C LYS A 75 -10.61 -8.27 16.40
N GLU A 76 -9.63 -8.06 15.55
CA GLU A 76 -9.37 -6.81 14.84
C GLU A 76 -9.29 -7.09 13.34
N GLU A 77 -8.96 -6.05 12.57
CA GLU A 77 -8.69 -6.17 11.14
C GLU A 77 -7.60 -7.21 10.87
N CYS A 78 -7.79 -8.00 9.82
CA CYS A 78 -6.81 -8.98 9.37
C CYS A 78 -6.68 -9.07 7.85
N LEU A 79 -7.46 -8.27 7.12
CA LEU A 79 -7.49 -8.31 5.67
C LEU A 79 -6.21 -7.75 5.04
N HIS A 80 -5.46 -6.89 5.74
CA HIS A 80 -4.16 -6.48 5.20
C HIS A 80 -3.17 -7.64 5.24
N TYR A 81 -3.16 -8.42 6.33
CA TYR A 81 -2.35 -9.65 6.40
C TYR A 81 -2.71 -10.62 5.29
N THR A 82 -3.99 -10.97 5.12
CA THR A 82 -4.40 -11.95 4.12
C THR A 82 -4.09 -11.50 2.70
N GLN A 83 -4.17 -10.19 2.39
CA GLN A 83 -3.73 -9.67 1.10
C GLN A 83 -2.22 -9.80 0.89
N VAL A 84 -1.39 -9.54 1.90
CA VAL A 84 0.08 -9.64 1.79
C VAL A 84 0.52 -11.07 1.44
N VAL A 85 -0.19 -12.08 1.95
CA VAL A 85 0.17 -13.50 1.77
C VAL A 85 -0.75 -14.25 0.80
N TRP A 86 -1.50 -13.52 -0.03
CA TRP A 86 -2.48 -14.12 -0.94
C TRP A 86 -1.79 -14.91 -2.07
N ASN A 87 -2.09 -16.20 -2.19
CA ASN A 87 -1.36 -17.15 -3.03
C ASN A 87 -1.43 -16.87 -4.54
N THR A 88 -2.50 -16.26 -5.03
CA THR A 88 -2.68 -15.93 -6.45
C THR A 88 -2.23 -14.50 -6.80
N THR A 89 -1.78 -13.71 -5.83
CA THR A 89 -1.24 -12.39 -6.11
C THR A 89 0.19 -12.53 -6.65
N GLU A 90 0.44 -12.01 -7.84
CA GLU A 90 1.70 -12.20 -8.55
C GLU A 90 2.59 -10.96 -8.56
N SER A 91 1.98 -9.77 -8.41
CA SER A 91 2.68 -8.50 -8.52
C SER A 91 2.18 -7.49 -7.49
N VAL A 92 3.11 -6.63 -7.07
CA VAL A 92 2.87 -5.58 -6.11
C VAL A 92 3.53 -4.28 -6.58
N GLY A 93 2.83 -3.16 -6.42
CA GLY A 93 3.34 -1.82 -6.67
C GLY A 93 2.97 -0.90 -5.52
N CYS A 94 3.96 -0.25 -4.90
CA CYS A 94 3.75 0.58 -3.72
C CYS A 94 4.20 2.02 -3.93
N ALA A 95 3.58 2.95 -3.21
CA ALA A 95 3.99 4.34 -3.13
C ALA A 95 3.93 4.84 -1.68
N ARG A 96 4.79 5.82 -1.38
CA ARG A 96 4.81 6.52 -0.10
C ARG A 96 4.85 8.03 -0.32
N ALA A 97 3.89 8.76 0.22
CA ALA A 97 3.82 10.21 0.12
C ALA A 97 3.76 10.86 1.51
N LYS A 98 4.32 12.08 1.62
CA LYS A 98 4.08 12.94 2.78
C LYS A 98 2.86 13.81 2.49
N CYS A 99 1.94 13.87 3.45
CA CYS A 99 0.67 14.56 3.36
C CYS A 99 0.78 15.98 3.94
N ASP A 100 -0.18 16.84 3.62
CA ASP A 100 -0.18 18.24 4.06
C ASP A 100 -0.29 18.39 5.59
N ASN A 101 -0.82 17.37 6.28
CA ASN A 101 -0.91 17.30 7.75
C ASN A 101 0.34 16.70 8.41
N ASP A 102 1.47 16.62 7.70
CA ASP A 102 2.74 16.01 8.11
C ASP A 102 2.72 14.49 8.34
N TRP A 103 1.60 13.80 8.08
CA TRP A 103 1.57 12.34 8.13
C TRP A 103 2.22 11.75 6.88
N MET A 104 2.74 10.53 7.04
CA MET A 104 3.16 9.68 5.94
C MET A 104 2.01 8.78 5.55
N TYR A 105 1.77 8.64 4.25
CA TYR A 105 0.78 7.75 3.67
C TYR A 105 1.49 6.72 2.80
N VAL A 106 1.17 5.45 2.98
CA VAL A 106 1.70 4.32 2.22
C VAL A 106 0.53 3.56 1.62
N ILE A 107 0.65 3.24 0.34
CA ILE A 107 -0.29 2.43 -0.42
C ILE A 107 0.49 1.33 -1.14
N CYS A 108 -0.05 0.12 -1.14
CA CYS A 108 0.41 -0.96 -2.01
C CYS A 108 -0.79 -1.55 -2.77
N ASN A 109 -0.65 -1.66 -4.08
CA ASN A 109 -1.59 -2.32 -4.97
C ASN A 109 -1.10 -3.72 -5.33
N TYR A 110 -2.01 -4.69 -5.39
CA TYR A 110 -1.77 -6.10 -5.61
C TYR A 110 -2.53 -6.61 -6.83
N TYR A 111 -1.87 -7.39 -7.68
CA TYR A 111 -2.50 -8.00 -8.85
C TYR A 111 -2.02 -9.44 -9.11
N PRO A 112 -2.93 -10.40 -9.39
CA PRO A 112 -4.37 -10.33 -9.15
C PRO A 112 -4.74 -9.94 -7.70
N PRO A 113 -5.91 -9.30 -7.46
CA PRO A 113 -6.34 -8.93 -6.12
C PRO A 113 -6.55 -10.17 -5.24
N GLY A 114 -6.38 -10.01 -3.93
CA GLY A 114 -6.70 -11.03 -2.94
C GLY A 114 -8.04 -10.78 -2.25
N ASN A 115 -8.24 -11.40 -1.08
CA ASN A 115 -9.38 -11.19 -0.20
C ASN A 115 -10.75 -11.43 -0.86
N TYR A 116 -10.82 -12.38 -1.77
CA TYR A 116 -12.10 -12.86 -2.27
C TYR A 116 -12.89 -13.54 -1.15
N VAL A 117 -14.14 -13.14 -0.99
CA VAL A 117 -15.08 -13.69 -0.01
C VAL A 117 -15.09 -15.22 -0.10
N GLU A 118 -15.06 -15.90 1.05
CA GLU A 118 -15.01 -17.37 1.21
C GLU A 118 -13.73 -18.07 0.70
N MET A 119 -12.78 -17.35 0.10
CA MET A 119 -11.49 -17.93 -0.28
C MET A 119 -10.45 -17.79 0.83
N ARG A 120 -9.46 -18.69 0.83
CA ARG A 120 -8.33 -18.68 1.76
C ARG A 120 -7.11 -18.06 1.09
N PRO A 121 -6.26 -17.34 1.85
CA PRO A 121 -5.05 -16.74 1.32
C PRO A 121 -3.99 -17.79 0.92
N TYR A 122 -4.01 -19.00 1.49
CA TYR A 122 -3.10 -20.11 1.18
C TYR A 122 -3.71 -21.47 1.56
#